data_AF-A0A7Y0QX76-F1
#
_entry.id   AF-A0A7Y0QX76-F1
#
_cell.length_a   1.000
_cell.length_b   1.000
_cell.length_c   1.000
_cell.angle_alpha   90.00
_cell.angle_beta   90.00
_cell.angle_gamma   90.00
#
_symmetry.space_group_name_H-M   'P 1'
#
loop_
_entity.id
_entity.type
_entity.pdbx_description
1 polymer ?
#
loop_
_entity_poly.entity_id
_entity_poly.type
_entity_poly.pdbx_seq_one_letter_code
_entity_poly.pdbx_strand_id
1 'polypeptide(L)'
;MADPTKQPVVIEHQSDTKKNTQQEKKQGYIKDSASKVKTIAQIHGLDALLQTEPPAKSAFERAQLREQRRQKQRQKNLEQILKLAHSSCRDETAGEPDQDWLHRFFEMAQDIHNSAMQKLWAQVMKREVTNPGSTSMKALKTLKDMSPKEAQTLQRAASLACSFGGDHSRKLLIGYKAQGGIFSFGKRDVANSLNMGSFQLPYSSLLLLIELGLLHSAELESGEISIETPLVLTYQGKNLSLNVNSKGVRLLYYRFTPTGNELCTLLGNKPHAEYYDQMLALLNHRFSVHSEAKSTVHHTV
;
A
#
# COMPACT_ATOMS: atom_id res chain seq x y z
N MET A 1 1.93 -24.10 16.00
CA MET A 1 1.51 -22.76 16.50
C MET A 1 0.99 -21.96 15.32
N ALA A 2 -0.29 -21.60 15.34
CA ALA A 2 -0.97 -20.94 14.23
C ALA A 2 -0.66 -19.44 14.21
N ASP A 3 -0.30 -18.92 13.04
CA ASP A 3 -0.01 -17.50 12.77
C ASP A 3 -1.31 -16.67 12.87
N PRO A 4 -1.39 -15.62 13.71
CA PRO A 4 -2.63 -14.89 13.93
C PRO A 4 -2.91 -13.96 12.74
N THR A 5 -4.09 -14.12 12.17
CA THR A 5 -4.63 -13.33 11.07
C THR A 5 -4.63 -11.83 11.39
N LYS A 6 -3.69 -11.10 10.78
CA LYS A 6 -3.58 -9.64 10.80
C LYS A 6 -4.83 -9.02 10.18
N GLN A 7 -5.61 -8.28 10.98
CA GLN A 7 -6.73 -7.49 10.47
C GLN A 7 -6.19 -6.38 9.56
N PRO A 8 -6.70 -6.24 8.34
CA PRO A 8 -5.98 -5.44 7.35
C PRO A 8 -6.65 -4.06 7.15
N VAL A 9 -5.88 -2.96 7.27
CA VAL A 9 -6.41 -1.58 7.28
C VAL A 9 -6.91 -1.17 5.90
N VAL A 10 -8.23 -1.05 5.70
CA VAL A 10 -8.83 -0.54 4.45
C VAL A 10 -8.89 0.99 4.52
N ILE A 11 -8.37 1.67 3.49
CA ILE A 11 -8.64 3.09 3.30
C ILE A 11 -9.99 3.21 2.59
N GLU A 12 -11.08 3.13 3.36
CA GLU A 12 -12.42 3.38 2.83
C GLU A 12 -12.68 4.89 2.73
N HIS A 13 -13.27 5.29 1.61
CA HIS A 13 -13.96 6.58 1.49
C HIS A 13 -15.40 6.33 1.93
N GLN A 14 -15.89 7.02 2.96
CA GLN A 14 -17.32 7.02 3.28
C GLN A 14 -18.06 7.70 2.12
N SER A 15 -18.58 6.91 1.18
CA SER A 15 -19.61 7.35 0.25
C SER A 15 -20.97 7.16 0.93
N ASP A 16 -21.39 8.19 1.68
CA ASP A 16 -22.75 8.28 2.21
C ASP A 16 -23.74 8.30 1.04
N THR A 17 -24.36 7.14 0.79
CA THR A 17 -25.42 7.00 -0.21
C THR A 17 -26.75 6.94 0.53
N LYS A 18 -27.34 8.10 0.83
CA LYS A 18 -28.75 8.20 1.23
C LYS A 18 -29.56 8.76 0.07
N LYS A 19 -30.52 7.96 -0.38
CA LYS A 19 -31.47 8.26 -1.46
C LYS A 19 -32.31 9.50 -1.13
N ASN A 20 -32.47 10.33 -2.17
CA ASN A 20 -33.32 11.51 -2.24
C ASN A 20 -34.77 11.25 -1.83
N THR A 21 -35.31 12.09 -0.95
CA THR A 21 -36.59 12.79 -1.20
C THR A 21 -36.68 14.01 -0.29
N GLN A 22 -36.42 15.19 -0.83
CA GLN A 22 -37.14 16.45 -0.54
C GLN A 22 -36.46 17.59 -1.31
N GLN A 23 -37.19 18.07 -2.32
CA GLN A 23 -36.92 19.32 -3.00
C GLN A 23 -37.06 20.46 -1.99
N GLU A 24 -35.98 21.16 -1.67
CA GLU A 24 -36.02 22.57 -1.30
C GLU A 24 -34.62 23.20 -1.30
N LYS A 25 -34.43 24.15 -2.24
CA LYS A 25 -33.47 25.27 -2.24
C LYS A 25 -32.06 25.02 -1.67
N LYS A 26 -31.14 24.53 -2.51
CA LYS A 26 -29.70 24.82 -2.35
C LYS A 26 -29.23 25.75 -3.47
N GLN A 27 -29.34 27.06 -3.23
CA GLN A 27 -28.49 28.02 -3.92
C GLN A 27 -27.05 27.77 -3.47
N GLY A 28 -26.27 27.10 -4.31
CA GLY A 28 -24.85 26.92 -4.11
C GLY A 28 -24.16 28.27 -4.20
N TYR A 29 -23.80 28.83 -3.05
CA TYR A 29 -22.95 30.03 -2.98
C TYR A 29 -21.57 29.64 -3.52
N ILE A 30 -21.33 29.86 -4.81
CA ILE A 30 -19.99 29.76 -5.40
C ILE A 30 -19.19 30.90 -4.76
N LYS A 31 -18.44 30.62 -3.69
CA LYS A 31 -17.44 31.56 -3.17
C LYS A 31 -16.39 31.70 -4.27
N ASP A 32 -16.17 32.91 -4.75
CA ASP A 32 -15.10 33.20 -5.69
C ASP A 32 -13.73 32.81 -5.10
N SER A 33 -12.75 32.57 -5.98
CA SER A 33 -11.42 32.12 -5.58
C SER A 33 -10.72 33.11 -4.64
N ALA A 34 -10.94 34.42 -4.80
CA ALA A 34 -10.35 35.45 -3.94
C ALA A 34 -10.93 35.40 -2.52
N SER A 35 -12.24 35.24 -2.37
CA SER A 35 -12.93 35.04 -1.10
C SER A 35 -12.42 33.79 -0.38
N LYS A 36 -12.13 32.71 -1.12
CA LYS A 36 -11.53 31.49 -0.56
C LYS A 36 -10.11 31.72 -0.07
N VAL A 37 -9.26 32.39 -0.87
CA VAL A 37 -7.89 32.76 -0.48
C VAL A 37 -7.89 33.66 0.76
N LYS A 38 -8.77 34.65 0.82
CA LYS A 38 -8.94 35.52 1.99
C LYS A 38 -9.31 34.73 3.24
N THR A 39 -10.25 33.79 3.12
CA THR A 39 -10.64 32.91 4.23
C THR A 39 -9.45 32.06 4.72
N ILE A 40 -8.65 31.49 3.80
CA ILE A 40 -7.45 30.72 4.14
C ILE A 40 -6.44 31.60 4.88
N ALA A 41 -6.17 32.80 4.35
CA ALA A 41 -5.25 33.75 4.96
C ALA A 41 -5.70 34.11 6.39
N GLN A 42 -6.99 34.35 6.62
CA GLN A 42 -7.57 34.63 7.94
C GLN A 42 -7.36 33.47 8.92
N ILE A 43 -7.68 32.24 8.50
CA ILE A 43 -7.50 31.04 9.34
C ILE A 43 -6.04 30.90 9.78
N HIS A 44 -5.10 31.20 8.88
CA HIS A 44 -3.66 31.07 9.13
C HIS A 44 -2.99 32.33 9.70
N GLY A 45 -3.72 33.43 9.92
CA GLY A 45 -3.17 34.71 10.41
C GLY A 45 -2.24 35.43 9.42
N LEU A 46 -2.45 35.18 8.13
CA LEU A 46 -1.65 35.65 6.99
C LEU A 46 -2.40 36.69 6.13
N ASP A 47 -3.50 37.25 6.64
CA ASP A 47 -4.39 38.15 5.91
C ASP A 47 -4.03 39.64 6.05
N ALA A 48 -2.93 39.98 6.70
CA ALA A 48 -2.52 41.37 6.97
C ALA A 48 -2.47 42.29 5.73
N LEU A 49 -2.09 41.76 4.56
CA LEU A 49 -2.06 42.53 3.30
C LEU A 49 -3.36 42.43 2.49
N LEU A 50 -4.33 41.63 2.96
CA LEU A 50 -5.65 41.47 2.36
C LEU A 50 -6.73 42.26 3.12
N GLN A 51 -6.36 42.90 4.22
CA GLN A 51 -7.21 43.77 5.02
C GLN A 51 -7.10 45.21 4.50
N THR A 52 -8.20 45.95 4.58
CA THR A 52 -8.25 47.38 4.26
C THR A 52 -7.64 48.23 5.37
N GLU A 53 -7.71 47.73 6.60
CA GLU A 53 -7.17 48.38 7.79
C GLU A 53 -5.88 47.68 8.23
N PRO A 54 -4.94 48.41 8.86
CA PRO A 54 -3.73 47.80 9.39
C PRO A 54 -4.08 46.76 10.45
N PRO A 55 -3.41 45.60 10.46
CA PRO A 55 -3.69 44.54 11.41
C PRO A 55 -3.38 45.00 12.84
N ALA A 56 -4.31 44.73 13.77
CA ALA A 56 -4.17 45.12 15.17
C ALA A 56 -2.95 44.49 15.88
N LYS A 57 -2.47 43.34 15.40
CA LYS A 57 -1.30 42.62 15.93
C LYS A 57 -0.08 42.82 15.05
N SER A 58 1.08 42.97 15.69
CA SER A 58 2.35 43.09 14.98
C SER A 58 2.66 41.83 14.15
N ALA A 59 3.55 41.96 13.17
CA ALA A 59 4.00 40.81 12.38
C ALA A 59 4.62 39.71 13.26
N PHE A 60 5.38 40.10 14.28
CA PHE A 60 6.00 39.18 15.24
C PHE A 60 4.94 38.40 16.04
N GLU A 61 3.94 39.08 16.60
CA GLU A 61 2.86 38.44 17.36
C GLU A 61 2.05 37.46 16.51
N ARG A 62 1.75 37.82 15.26
CA ARG A 62 1.05 36.93 14.32
C ARG A 62 1.88 35.69 13.99
N ALA A 63 3.19 35.86 13.77
CA ALA A 63 4.10 34.75 13.52
C ALA A 63 4.20 33.81 14.73
N GLN A 64 4.32 34.36 15.94
CA GLN A 64 4.37 33.58 17.19
C GLN A 64 3.08 32.79 17.43
N LEU A 65 1.92 33.41 17.22
CA LEU A 65 0.63 32.74 17.36
C LEU A 65 0.47 31.59 16.36
N ARG A 66 0.94 31.78 15.12
CA ARG A 66 0.94 30.74 14.09
C ARG A 66 1.87 29.57 14.47
N GLU A 67 3.04 29.86 15.02
CA GLU A 67 3.96 28.84 15.52
C GLU A 67 3.35 28.00 16.63
N GLN A 68 2.77 28.64 17.65
CA GLN A 68 2.11 27.96 18.76
C GLN A 68 0.95 27.06 18.29
N ARG A 69 0.15 27.53 17.33
CA ARG A 69 -0.92 26.72 16.72
C ARG A 69 -0.35 25.49 16.00
N ARG A 70 0.75 25.65 15.25
CA ARG A 70 1.41 24.54 14.55
C ARG A 70 1.93 23.49 15.53
N GLN A 71 2.58 23.92 16.61
CA GLN A 71 3.09 23.03 17.65
C GLN A 71 1.95 22.24 18.33
N LYS A 72 0.84 22.91 18.68
CA LYS A 72 -0.35 22.24 19.25
C LYS A 72 -0.92 21.19 18.28
N GLN A 73 -1.01 21.52 16.99
CA GLN A 73 -1.51 20.58 15.99
C GLN A 73 -0.59 19.38 15.81
N ARG A 74 0.73 19.60 15.78
CA ARG A 74 1.75 18.56 15.71
C ARG A 74 1.68 17.59 16.88
N GLN A 75 1.59 18.12 18.10
CA GLN A 75 1.39 17.33 19.31
C GLN A 75 0.14 16.44 19.20
N LYS A 76 -1.00 17.04 18.83
CA LYS A 76 -2.27 16.31 18.66
C LYS A 76 -2.16 15.20 17.59
N ASN A 77 -1.42 15.45 16.50
CA ASN A 77 -1.20 14.44 15.47
C ASN A 77 -0.42 13.24 16.01
N LEU A 78 0.67 13.48 16.75
CA LEU A 78 1.47 12.42 17.37
C LEU A 78 0.66 11.58 18.35
N GLU A 79 -0.08 12.24 19.25
CA GLU A 79 -0.96 11.59 20.21
C GLU A 79 -2.04 10.75 19.51
N GLN A 80 -2.62 11.27 18.43
CA GLN A 80 -3.61 10.54 17.64
C GLN A 80 -3.02 9.30 16.98
N ILE A 81 -1.80 9.38 16.42
CA ILE A 81 -1.11 8.24 15.82
C ILE A 81 -0.78 7.19 16.88
N LEU A 82 -0.27 7.60 18.04
CA LEU A 82 0.02 6.69 19.16
C LEU A 82 -1.25 6.04 19.72
N LYS A 83 -2.35 6.79 19.84
CA LYS A 83 -3.65 6.25 20.24
C LYS A 83 -4.13 5.17 19.26
N LEU A 84 -4.03 5.42 17.96
CA LEU A 84 -4.38 4.45 16.93
C LEU A 84 -3.48 3.21 17.00
N ALA A 85 -2.16 3.40 17.17
CA ALA A 85 -1.21 2.30 17.27
C ALA A 85 -1.54 1.42 18.48
N HIS A 86 -1.68 2.02 19.66
CA HIS A 86 -2.06 1.36 20.90
C HIS A 86 -3.37 0.58 20.76
N SER A 87 -4.41 1.18 20.14
CA SER A 87 -5.70 0.51 19.93
C SER A 87 -5.62 -0.73 19.02
N SER A 88 -4.55 -0.84 18.22
CA SER A 88 -4.32 -1.99 17.34
C SER A 88 -3.39 -3.04 17.94
N CYS A 89 -2.73 -2.74 19.06
CA CYS A 89 -1.90 -3.70 19.80
C CYS A 89 -2.78 -4.77 20.45
N ARG A 90 -2.21 -5.97 20.62
CA ARG A 90 -2.82 -7.13 21.28
C ARG A 90 -1.78 -7.72 22.25
N ASP A 91 -2.06 -8.89 22.82
CA ASP A 91 -1.11 -9.65 23.64
C ASP A 91 0.00 -10.27 22.76
N GLU A 92 0.85 -9.40 22.22
CA GLU A 92 1.98 -9.70 21.34
C GLU A 92 3.28 -9.30 22.04
N THR A 93 4.36 -10.05 21.82
CA THR A 93 5.68 -9.68 22.36
C THR A 93 6.11 -8.34 21.79
N ALA A 94 6.54 -7.43 22.66
CA ALA A 94 7.05 -6.12 22.30
C ALA A 94 8.57 -6.06 22.55
N GLY A 95 9.26 -5.33 21.68
CA GLY A 95 10.63 -4.87 21.87
C GLY A 95 10.70 -3.35 21.82
N GLU A 96 11.85 -2.80 22.16
CA GLU A 96 12.09 -1.36 22.10
C GLU A 96 12.61 -0.98 20.70
N PRO A 97 11.93 -0.08 19.98
CA PRO A 97 12.47 0.52 18.77
C PRO A 97 13.74 1.32 19.07
N ASP A 98 14.63 1.39 18.07
CA ASP A 98 15.82 2.22 18.15
C ASP A 98 15.50 3.71 18.40
N GLN A 99 16.32 4.39 19.20
CA GLN A 99 16.06 5.77 19.62
C GLN A 99 16.19 6.76 18.46
N ASP A 100 17.16 6.57 17.56
CA ASP A 100 17.32 7.41 16.38
C ASP A 100 16.14 7.19 15.43
N TRP A 101 15.69 5.94 15.29
CA TRP A 101 14.48 5.60 14.54
C TRP A 101 13.25 6.31 15.12
N LEU A 102 13.03 6.27 16.44
CA LEU A 102 11.89 6.91 17.11
C LEU A 102 11.89 8.41 16.91
N HIS A 103 13.05 9.06 17.09
CA HIS A 103 13.20 10.49 16.86
C HIS A 103 12.81 10.84 15.42
N ARG A 104 13.32 10.10 14.43
CA ARG A 104 12.99 10.32 13.01
C ARG A 104 11.53 10.03 12.71
N PHE A 105 10.94 9.01 13.31
CA PHE A 105 9.53 8.69 13.17
C PHE A 105 8.65 9.84 13.65
N PHE A 106 8.85 10.35 14.87
CA PHE A 106 8.06 11.45 15.41
C PHE A 106 8.25 12.75 14.62
N GLU A 107 9.49 13.03 14.20
CA GLU A 107 9.80 14.20 13.36
C GLU A 107 9.02 14.21 12.04
N MET A 108 8.77 13.05 11.44
CA MET A 108 8.01 12.93 10.20
C MET A 108 6.49 12.82 10.44
N ALA A 109 6.08 12.07 11.47
CA ALA A 109 4.69 11.79 11.79
C ALA A 109 3.91 13.03 12.25
N GLN A 110 4.60 14.00 12.89
CA GLN A 110 3.96 15.20 13.45
C GLN A 110 3.23 16.06 12.39
N ASP A 111 3.64 15.99 11.13
CA ASP A 111 3.05 16.74 10.02
C ASP A 111 1.96 15.95 9.24
N ILE A 112 1.59 14.76 9.72
CA ILE A 112 0.57 13.91 9.07
C ILE A 112 -0.83 14.21 9.60
N HIS A 113 -1.61 14.94 8.81
CA HIS A 113 -2.96 15.37 9.18
C HIS A 113 -4.09 14.49 8.62
N ASN A 114 -3.84 13.74 7.54
CA ASN A 114 -4.87 12.91 6.93
C ASN A 114 -5.14 11.66 7.78
N SER A 115 -6.41 11.41 8.13
CA SER A 115 -6.79 10.29 9.00
C SER A 115 -6.39 8.91 8.44
N ALA A 116 -6.48 8.70 7.13
CA ALA A 116 -6.07 7.43 6.52
C ALA A 116 -4.56 7.23 6.63
N MET A 117 -3.78 8.28 6.40
CA MET A 117 -2.33 8.25 6.60
C MET A 117 -1.98 8.03 8.07
N GLN A 118 -2.66 8.70 9.01
CA GLN A 118 -2.44 8.48 10.44
C GLN A 118 -2.63 7.02 10.86
N LYS A 119 -3.60 6.30 10.27
CA LYS A 119 -3.76 4.85 10.49
C LYS A 119 -2.57 4.06 9.96
N LEU A 120 -2.04 4.40 8.79
CA LEU A 120 -0.87 3.74 8.21
C LEU A 120 0.39 3.98 9.05
N TRP A 121 0.60 5.22 9.49
CA TRP A 121 1.68 5.57 10.42
C TRP A 121 1.55 4.87 11.78
N ALA A 122 0.32 4.69 12.27
CA ALA A 122 0.06 3.90 13.47
C ALA A 122 0.43 2.41 13.29
N GLN A 123 0.16 1.83 12.12
CA GLN A 123 0.58 0.47 11.80
C GLN A 123 2.10 0.32 11.72
N VAL A 124 2.79 1.34 11.18
CA VAL A 124 4.27 1.38 11.19
C VAL A 124 4.78 1.35 12.62
N MET A 125 4.25 2.21 13.49
CA MET A 125 4.64 2.26 14.90
C MET A 125 4.38 0.92 15.59
N LYS A 126 3.19 0.35 15.43
CA LYS A 126 2.87 -0.97 16.00
C LYS A 126 3.88 -2.01 15.53
N ARG A 127 4.16 -2.07 14.23
CA ARG A 127 5.05 -3.09 13.67
C ARG A 127 6.47 -2.95 14.21
N GLU A 128 6.97 -1.73 14.31
CA GLU A 128 8.31 -1.48 14.84
C GLU A 128 8.43 -1.88 16.32
N VAL A 129 7.38 -1.66 17.13
CA VAL A 129 7.34 -2.13 18.52
C VAL A 129 7.29 -3.66 18.60
N THR A 130 6.51 -4.32 17.74
CA THR A 130 6.41 -5.80 17.75
C THR A 130 7.63 -6.50 17.14
N ASN A 131 8.35 -5.82 16.25
CA ASN A 131 9.50 -6.35 15.54
C ASN A 131 10.47 -5.20 15.23
N PRO A 132 11.33 -4.80 16.18
CA PRO A 132 12.29 -3.72 15.97
C PRO A 132 13.19 -3.98 14.76
N GLY A 133 13.47 -2.94 13.97
CA GLY A 133 14.22 -3.03 12.71
C GLY A 133 13.38 -3.42 11.49
N SER A 134 12.06 -3.52 11.62
CA SER A 134 11.18 -3.94 10.53
C SER A 134 10.90 -2.89 9.47
N THR A 135 11.07 -1.61 9.81
CA THR A 135 10.79 -0.48 8.92
C THR A 135 12.04 0.39 8.80
N SER A 136 12.58 0.52 7.59
CA SER A 136 13.77 1.34 7.34
C SER A 136 13.47 2.84 7.31
N MET A 137 14.51 3.66 7.48
CA MET A 137 14.41 5.12 7.27
C MET A 137 13.99 5.49 5.85
N LYS A 138 14.33 4.67 4.85
CA LYS A 138 13.91 4.89 3.47
C LYS A 138 12.39 4.71 3.35
N ALA A 139 11.83 3.68 3.98
CA ALA A 139 10.39 3.45 4.03
C ALA A 139 9.63 4.59 4.72
N LEU A 140 10.15 5.13 5.84
CA LEU A 140 9.53 6.28 6.50
C LEU A 140 9.51 7.54 5.62
N LYS A 141 10.61 7.83 4.92
CA LYS A 141 10.69 8.97 3.99
C LYS A 141 9.71 8.82 2.83
N THR A 142 9.71 7.66 2.17
CA THR A 142 8.74 7.38 1.11
C THR A 142 7.30 7.49 1.62
N LEU A 143 7.02 7.00 2.83
CA LEU A 143 5.69 7.11 3.43
C LEU A 143 5.26 8.55 3.74
N LYS A 144 6.20 9.40 4.16
CA LYS A 144 5.96 10.83 4.41
C LYS A 144 5.57 11.56 3.13
N ASP A 145 6.26 11.26 2.03
CA ASP A 145 6.08 11.98 0.77
C ASP A 145 4.86 11.47 -0.03
N MET A 146 4.30 10.31 0.33
CA MET A 146 3.08 9.79 -0.28
C MET A 146 1.82 10.55 0.12
N SER A 147 1.03 10.90 -0.90
CA SER A 147 -0.36 11.29 -0.76
C SER A 147 -1.27 10.09 -0.40
N PRO A 148 -2.48 10.34 0.11
CA PRO A 148 -3.45 9.29 0.38
C PRO A 148 -3.81 8.43 -0.85
N LYS A 149 -3.79 9.02 -2.05
CA LYS A 149 -4.09 8.31 -3.31
C LYS A 149 -2.96 7.36 -3.71
N GLU A 150 -1.72 7.76 -3.51
CA GLU A 150 -0.54 6.92 -3.73
C GLU A 150 -0.52 5.74 -2.75
N ALA A 151 -0.81 6.00 -1.47
CA ALA A 151 -0.94 4.95 -0.46
C ALA A 151 -2.04 3.94 -0.80
N GLN A 152 -3.18 4.39 -1.34
CA GLN A 152 -4.24 3.50 -1.86
C GLN A 152 -3.76 2.66 -3.05
N THR A 153 -2.97 3.25 -3.95
CA THR A 153 -2.41 2.55 -5.11
C THR A 153 -1.45 1.44 -4.66
N LEU A 154 -0.58 1.74 -3.69
CA LEU A 154 0.28 0.74 -3.04
C LEU A 154 -0.55 -0.37 -2.38
N GLN A 155 -1.64 -0.01 -1.71
CA GLN A 155 -2.53 -1.01 -1.10
C GLN A 155 -3.16 -1.96 -2.11
N ARG A 156 -3.62 -1.46 -3.26
CA ARG A 156 -4.12 -2.30 -4.34
C ARG A 156 -3.02 -3.22 -4.85
N ALA A 157 -1.85 -2.68 -5.18
CA ALA A 157 -0.71 -3.49 -5.64
C ALA A 157 -0.32 -4.57 -4.62
N ALA A 158 -0.28 -4.23 -3.32
CA ALA A 158 0.04 -5.18 -2.26
C ALA A 158 -0.97 -6.34 -2.12
N SER A 159 -2.24 -6.10 -2.45
CA SER A 159 -3.31 -7.13 -2.44
C SER A 159 -3.22 -8.11 -3.63
N LEU A 160 -2.60 -7.67 -4.74
CA LEU A 160 -2.37 -8.51 -5.93
C LEU A 160 -1.01 -9.21 -5.88
N ALA A 161 -0.10 -8.75 -5.00
CA ALA A 161 1.24 -9.27 -4.91
C ALA A 161 1.28 -10.74 -4.44
N CYS A 162 2.24 -11.47 -5.01
CA CYS A 162 2.61 -12.84 -4.64
C CYS A 162 4.13 -12.93 -4.44
N SER A 163 4.63 -14.08 -4.02
CA SER A 163 6.06 -14.38 -3.99
C SER A 163 6.32 -15.78 -4.56
N PHE A 164 7.40 -15.93 -5.30
CA PHE A 164 7.86 -17.19 -5.87
C PHE A 164 9.38 -17.12 -6.15
N GLY A 165 9.99 -18.27 -6.43
CA GLY A 165 11.39 -18.38 -6.86
C GLY A 165 12.43 -18.33 -5.74
N GLY A 166 12.12 -18.89 -4.56
CA GLY A 166 13.05 -19.00 -3.42
C GLY A 166 13.29 -17.71 -2.63
N ASP A 167 12.85 -16.56 -3.16
CA ASP A 167 12.94 -15.27 -2.51
C ASP A 167 11.55 -14.79 -2.07
N HIS A 168 11.46 -14.37 -0.80
CA HIS A 168 10.25 -13.85 -0.14
C HIS A 168 9.84 -12.44 -0.60
N SER A 169 10.60 -11.82 -1.50
CA SER A 169 10.18 -10.56 -2.12
C SER A 169 8.85 -10.70 -2.84
N ARG A 170 8.00 -9.70 -2.62
CA ARG A 170 6.73 -9.53 -3.29
C ARG A 170 6.95 -9.15 -4.75
N LYS A 171 6.08 -9.69 -5.59
CA LYS A 171 6.08 -9.58 -7.05
C LYS A 171 4.64 -9.38 -7.53
N LEU A 172 4.44 -8.49 -8.49
CA LEU A 172 3.19 -8.36 -9.23
C LEU A 172 3.28 -9.29 -10.43
N LEU A 173 2.58 -10.43 -10.37
CA LEU A 173 2.49 -11.34 -11.49
C LEU A 173 1.63 -10.70 -12.59
N ILE A 174 2.19 -10.53 -13.78
CA ILE A 174 1.47 -9.95 -14.92
C ILE A 174 1.18 -10.99 -16.00
N GLY A 175 1.80 -12.17 -15.96
CA GLY A 175 1.56 -13.21 -16.93
C GLY A 175 2.62 -14.31 -16.99
N TYR A 176 2.67 -15.01 -18.11
CA TYR A 176 3.73 -15.95 -18.44
C TYR A 176 4.11 -15.88 -19.93
N LYS A 177 5.34 -16.27 -20.24
CA LYS A 177 5.81 -16.61 -21.60
C LYS A 177 5.98 -18.11 -21.71
N ALA A 178 5.57 -18.67 -22.84
CA ALA A 178 5.77 -20.07 -23.16
C ALA A 178 6.24 -20.20 -24.61
N GLN A 179 7.15 -21.14 -24.86
CA GLN A 179 7.54 -21.49 -26.22
C GLN A 179 6.34 -22.03 -27.01
N GLY A 180 6.21 -21.58 -28.26
CA GLY A 180 5.23 -22.11 -29.20
C GLY A 180 5.37 -23.62 -29.42
N GLY A 181 4.25 -24.29 -29.72
CA GLY A 181 4.24 -25.72 -30.00
C GLY A 181 5.03 -26.08 -31.27
N ILE A 182 5.30 -27.37 -31.48
CA ILE A 182 6.13 -27.91 -32.56
C ILE A 182 5.65 -27.49 -33.97
N PHE A 183 4.39 -27.07 -34.12
CA PHE A 183 3.80 -26.59 -35.37
C PHE A 183 3.89 -25.07 -35.61
N SER A 184 4.43 -24.27 -34.67
CA SER A 184 4.67 -22.85 -34.96
C SER A 184 5.96 -22.70 -35.75
N PHE A 185 5.85 -22.41 -37.04
CA PHE A 185 6.97 -22.01 -37.89
C PHE A 185 7.63 -20.75 -37.31
N GLY A 186 8.73 -20.96 -36.58
CA GLY A 186 9.43 -19.95 -35.79
C GLY A 186 9.17 -20.13 -34.29
N LYS A 187 10.24 -20.39 -33.52
CA LYS A 187 10.25 -20.41 -32.04
C LYS A 187 9.93 -19.00 -31.51
N ARG A 188 8.66 -18.59 -31.57
CA ARG A 188 8.20 -17.34 -30.97
C ARG A 188 7.60 -17.67 -29.61
N ASP A 189 8.13 -17.03 -28.58
CA ASP A 189 7.54 -17.06 -27.25
C ASP A 189 6.21 -16.30 -27.30
N VAL A 190 5.13 -16.95 -26.84
CA VAL A 190 3.82 -16.33 -26.73
C VAL A 190 3.64 -15.87 -25.29
N ALA A 191 3.53 -14.55 -25.11
CA ALA A 191 3.18 -13.95 -23.83
C ALA A 191 1.66 -14.01 -23.62
N ASN A 192 1.23 -14.49 -22.46
CA ASN A 192 -0.17 -14.42 -22.01
C ASN A 192 -0.19 -13.59 -20.74
N SER A 193 -1.01 -12.54 -20.70
CA SER A 193 -1.00 -11.55 -19.62
C SER A 193 -2.35 -11.41 -18.91
N LEU A 194 -2.28 -10.97 -17.66
CA LEU A 194 -3.41 -10.51 -16.87
C LEU A 194 -3.70 -9.05 -17.20
N ASN A 195 -4.98 -8.71 -17.34
CA ASN A 195 -5.39 -7.32 -17.44
C ASN A 195 -5.36 -6.66 -16.07
N MET A 196 -4.20 -6.14 -15.65
CA MET A 196 -4.06 -5.48 -14.34
C MET A 196 -5.01 -4.28 -14.15
N GLY A 197 -5.47 -3.67 -15.26
CA GLY A 197 -6.43 -2.57 -15.25
C GLY A 197 -7.79 -2.95 -14.66
N SER A 198 -8.26 -4.21 -14.83
CA SER A 198 -9.53 -4.66 -14.24
C SER A 198 -9.49 -4.69 -12.72
N PHE A 199 -8.30 -4.74 -12.13
CA PHE A 199 -8.08 -4.76 -10.68
C PHE A 199 -7.64 -3.40 -10.13
N GLN A 200 -8.01 -2.32 -10.84
CA GLN A 200 -7.66 -0.94 -10.47
C GLN A 200 -6.15 -0.68 -10.35
N LEU A 201 -5.35 -1.44 -11.12
CA LEU A 201 -3.91 -1.27 -11.24
C LEU A 201 -3.50 -1.10 -12.73
N PRO A 202 -3.98 -0.04 -13.42
CA PRO A 202 -3.54 0.25 -14.78
C PRO A 202 -2.04 0.58 -14.84
N TYR A 203 -1.47 0.63 -16.05
CA TYR A 203 -0.04 0.92 -16.24
C TYR A 203 0.41 2.25 -15.58
N SER A 204 -0.44 3.28 -15.57
CA SER A 204 -0.15 4.54 -14.88
C SER A 204 0.06 4.36 -13.37
N SER A 205 -0.62 3.40 -12.73
CA SER A 205 -0.37 3.03 -11.34
C SER A 205 0.98 2.35 -11.15
N LEU A 206 1.44 1.55 -12.11
CA LEU A 206 2.78 0.96 -12.07
C LEU A 206 3.86 2.03 -12.19
N LEU A 207 3.71 2.98 -13.12
CA LEU A 207 4.62 4.12 -13.27
C LEU A 207 4.71 4.94 -11.98
N LEU A 208 3.57 5.21 -11.34
CA LEU A 208 3.54 5.92 -10.05
C LEU A 208 4.32 5.16 -8.96
N LEU A 209 4.14 3.84 -8.86
CA LEU A 209 4.86 3.02 -7.88
C LEU A 209 6.36 2.93 -8.19
N ILE A 210 6.77 3.00 -9.45
CA ILE A 210 8.17 3.09 -9.87
C ILE A 210 8.75 4.45 -9.47
N GLU A 211 8.03 5.54 -9.73
CA GLU A 211 8.44 6.90 -9.36
C GLU A 211 8.63 7.07 -7.85
N LEU A 212 7.73 6.49 -7.05
CA LEU A 212 7.85 6.43 -5.59
C LEU A 212 8.99 5.52 -5.09
N GLY A 213 9.65 4.78 -6.00
CA GLY A 213 10.72 3.84 -5.66
C GLY A 213 10.22 2.57 -4.96
N LEU A 214 8.95 2.19 -5.15
CA LEU A 214 8.31 1.02 -4.56
C LEU A 214 8.39 -0.22 -5.46
N LEU A 215 8.45 -0.02 -6.78
CA LEU A 215 8.70 -1.05 -7.78
C LEU A 215 10.02 -0.80 -8.52
N HIS A 216 10.68 -1.87 -8.95
CA HIS A 216 11.72 -1.78 -9.97
C HIS A 216 11.09 -1.44 -11.33
N SER A 217 11.80 -0.64 -12.13
CA SER A 217 11.30 -0.13 -13.42
C SER A 217 11.20 -1.19 -14.52
N ALA A 218 12.01 -2.25 -14.44
CA ALA A 218 12.04 -3.32 -15.43
C ALA A 218 10.93 -4.35 -15.18
N GLU A 219 10.23 -4.70 -16.25
CA GLU A 219 9.49 -5.97 -16.31
C GLU A 219 10.52 -7.12 -16.32
N LEU A 220 10.32 -8.10 -15.44
CA LEU A 220 11.24 -9.21 -15.26
C LEU A 220 10.59 -10.53 -15.66
N GLU A 221 11.44 -11.48 -16.01
CA GLU A 221 11.06 -12.86 -16.28
C GLU A 221 11.69 -13.78 -15.24
N SER A 222 10.96 -14.83 -14.85
CA SER A 222 11.55 -15.88 -14.03
C SER A 222 12.56 -16.68 -14.84
N GLY A 223 13.39 -17.46 -14.13
CA GLY A 223 14.04 -18.62 -14.75
C GLY A 223 13.00 -19.56 -15.38
N GLU A 224 13.46 -20.41 -16.30
CA GLU A 224 12.61 -21.47 -16.85
C GLU A 224 12.16 -22.40 -15.73
N ILE A 225 10.85 -22.65 -15.67
CA ILE A 225 10.28 -23.51 -14.64
C ILE A 225 10.52 -24.97 -15.06
N SER A 226 11.11 -25.74 -14.15
CA SER A 226 11.38 -27.16 -14.38
C SER A 226 10.08 -27.97 -14.38
N ILE A 227 10.01 -28.97 -15.24
CA ILE A 227 8.93 -29.97 -15.23
C ILE A 227 9.05 -30.88 -14.00
N GLU A 228 10.28 -31.13 -13.53
CA GLU A 228 10.54 -32.07 -12.45
C GLU A 228 10.27 -31.47 -11.06
N THR A 229 10.39 -30.14 -10.93
CA THR A 229 10.24 -29.46 -9.64
C THR A 229 9.13 -28.42 -9.68
N PRO A 230 8.10 -28.55 -8.82
CA PRO A 230 7.02 -27.57 -8.77
C PRO A 230 7.54 -26.21 -8.32
N LEU A 231 7.04 -25.14 -8.96
CA LEU A 231 7.25 -23.79 -8.46
C LEU A 231 6.22 -23.48 -7.38
N VAL A 232 6.69 -23.19 -6.16
CA VAL A 232 5.81 -22.70 -5.10
C VAL A 232 5.57 -21.20 -5.27
N LEU A 233 4.30 -20.84 -5.48
CA LEU A 233 3.82 -19.47 -5.50
C LEU A 233 2.98 -19.22 -4.25
N THR A 234 3.39 -18.25 -3.44
CA THR A 234 2.64 -17.83 -2.26
C THR A 234 1.84 -16.57 -2.59
N TYR A 235 0.51 -16.65 -2.53
CA TYR A 235 -0.40 -15.53 -2.70
C TYR A 235 -1.17 -15.27 -1.41
N GLN A 236 -0.95 -14.09 -0.81
CA GLN A 236 -1.69 -13.63 0.38
C GLN A 236 -1.75 -14.67 1.52
N GLY A 237 -0.66 -15.42 1.72
CA GLY A 237 -0.53 -16.47 2.73
C GLY A 237 -0.98 -17.86 2.30
N LYS A 238 -1.50 -18.04 1.08
CA LYS A 238 -1.82 -19.34 0.49
C LYS A 238 -0.69 -19.81 -0.42
N ASN A 239 -0.22 -21.04 -0.22
CA ASN A 239 0.75 -21.67 -1.11
C ASN A 239 0.03 -22.40 -2.26
N LEU A 240 0.51 -22.15 -3.47
CA LEU A 240 0.11 -22.79 -4.71
C LEU A 240 1.32 -23.52 -5.27
N SER A 241 1.20 -24.81 -5.46
CA SER A 241 2.18 -25.63 -6.16
C SER A 241 1.85 -25.63 -7.65
N LEU A 242 2.75 -25.09 -8.46
CA LEU A 242 2.61 -24.98 -9.91
C LEU A 242 3.48 -26.05 -10.59
N ASN A 243 2.85 -27.11 -11.10
CA ASN A 243 3.52 -28.11 -11.92
C ASN A 243 3.38 -27.73 -13.39
N VAL A 244 4.48 -27.52 -14.11
CA VAL A 244 4.41 -27.07 -15.51
C VAL A 244 4.22 -28.24 -16.46
N ASN A 245 3.33 -28.07 -17.45
CA ASN A 245 2.98 -29.12 -18.41
C ASN A 245 3.87 -29.15 -19.66
N SER A 246 4.74 -28.14 -19.83
CA SER A 246 5.61 -27.98 -21.00
C SER A 246 6.90 -27.24 -20.67
N LYS A 247 7.98 -27.49 -21.43
CA LYS A 247 9.25 -26.76 -21.31
C LYS A 247 9.14 -25.31 -21.78
N GLY A 248 10.10 -24.48 -21.41
CA GLY A 248 10.23 -23.10 -21.90
C GLY A 248 9.21 -22.12 -21.31
N VAL A 249 8.60 -22.44 -20.17
CA VAL A 249 7.63 -21.54 -19.50
C VAL A 249 8.34 -20.67 -18.46
N ARG A 250 8.09 -19.37 -18.52
CA ARG A 250 8.62 -18.34 -17.60
C ARG A 250 7.49 -17.45 -17.13
N LEU A 251 7.49 -17.02 -15.87
CA LEU A 251 6.54 -16.02 -15.35
C LEU A 251 7.04 -14.61 -15.64
N LEU A 252 6.11 -13.72 -15.99
CA LEU A 252 6.35 -12.29 -16.18
C LEU A 252 5.86 -11.52 -14.95
N TYR A 253 6.69 -10.61 -14.43
CA TYR A 253 6.34 -9.88 -13.21
C TYR A 253 7.08 -8.54 -13.06
N TYR A 254 6.50 -7.64 -12.24
CA TYR A 254 7.24 -6.53 -11.64
C TYR A 254 7.66 -6.88 -10.22
N ARG A 255 8.86 -6.47 -9.83
CA ARG A 255 9.42 -6.74 -8.49
C ARG A 255 9.33 -5.52 -7.59
N PHE A 256 8.89 -5.69 -6.35
CA PHE A 256 8.96 -4.63 -5.35
C PHE A 256 10.41 -4.39 -4.91
N THR A 257 10.77 -3.13 -4.70
CA THR A 257 12.05 -2.75 -4.08
C THR A 257 12.09 -3.19 -2.62
N PRO A 258 13.24 -3.15 -1.92
CA PRO A 258 13.28 -3.40 -0.47
C PRO A 258 12.29 -2.52 0.30
N THR A 259 12.25 -1.22 -0.02
CA THR A 259 11.27 -0.27 0.54
C THR A 259 9.83 -0.67 0.24
N GLY A 260 9.53 -1.06 -1.01
CA GLY A 260 8.21 -1.53 -1.40
C GLY A 260 7.77 -2.79 -0.66
N ASN A 261 8.70 -3.73 -0.43
CA ASN A 261 8.44 -4.96 0.32
C ASN A 261 8.15 -4.69 1.80
N GLU A 262 8.94 -3.82 2.43
CA GLU A 262 8.73 -3.38 3.82
C GLU A 262 7.33 -2.79 3.97
N LEU A 263 6.97 -1.85 3.09
CA LEU A 263 5.68 -1.16 3.16
C LEU A 263 4.50 -2.08 2.84
N CYS A 264 4.61 -2.96 1.85
CA CYS A 264 3.56 -3.94 1.55
C CYS A 264 3.31 -4.88 2.74
N THR A 265 4.34 -5.20 3.51
CA THR A 265 4.21 -6.08 4.68
C THR A 265 3.39 -5.46 5.81
N LEU A 266 3.38 -4.12 5.92
CA LEU A 266 2.51 -3.39 6.86
C LEU A 266 1.02 -3.57 6.55
N LEU A 267 0.68 -3.71 5.28
CA LEU A 267 -0.71 -3.75 4.81
C LEU A 267 -1.39 -5.10 5.06
N GLY A 268 -0.60 -6.11 5.48
CA GLY A 268 -1.08 -7.45 5.79
C GLY A 268 -1.51 -8.23 4.55
N ASN A 269 -2.27 -9.30 4.77
CA ASN A 269 -2.85 -10.12 3.71
C ASN A 269 -4.29 -9.67 3.46
N LYS A 270 -4.56 -9.29 2.21
CA LYS A 270 -5.88 -8.92 1.71
C LYS A 270 -6.10 -9.63 0.39
N PRO A 271 -6.68 -10.84 0.39
CA PRO A 271 -6.96 -11.55 -0.85
C PRO A 271 -7.95 -10.76 -1.70
N HIS A 272 -7.65 -10.65 -3.00
CA HIS A 272 -8.55 -10.09 -4.01
C HIS A 272 -9.13 -11.26 -4.82
N ALA A 273 -10.37 -11.63 -4.52
CA ALA A 273 -10.99 -12.85 -5.06
C ALA A 273 -11.00 -12.90 -6.60
N GLU A 274 -11.47 -11.84 -7.26
CA GLU A 274 -11.56 -11.81 -8.73
C GLU A 274 -10.18 -11.91 -9.40
N TYR A 275 -9.15 -11.31 -8.80
CA TYR A 275 -7.78 -11.40 -9.31
C TYR A 275 -7.23 -12.80 -9.12
N TYR A 276 -7.47 -13.40 -7.95
CA TYR A 276 -7.08 -14.77 -7.66
C TYR A 276 -7.68 -15.75 -8.67
N ASP A 277 -8.97 -15.62 -8.98
CA ASP A 277 -9.66 -16.49 -9.93
C ASP A 277 -9.11 -16.32 -11.35
N GLN A 278 -8.89 -15.09 -11.82
CA GLN A 278 -8.29 -14.83 -13.14
C GLN A 278 -6.82 -15.28 -13.22
N MET A 279 -6.07 -15.10 -12.14
CA MET A 279 -4.69 -15.58 -12.02
C MET A 279 -4.65 -17.11 -12.12
N LEU A 280 -5.52 -17.82 -11.39
CA LEU A 280 -5.62 -19.28 -11.47
C LEU A 280 -6.04 -19.75 -12.86
N ALA A 281 -7.03 -19.10 -13.48
CA ALA A 281 -7.47 -19.42 -14.84
C ALA A 281 -6.31 -19.29 -15.84
N LEU A 282 -5.56 -18.19 -15.78
CA LEU A 282 -4.39 -17.97 -16.62
C LEU A 282 -3.31 -19.05 -16.39
N LEU A 283 -2.98 -19.34 -15.13
CA LEU A 283 -1.95 -20.32 -14.81
C LEU A 283 -2.36 -21.73 -15.26
N ASN A 284 -3.64 -22.10 -15.14
CA ASN A 284 -4.14 -23.41 -15.58
C ASN A 284 -3.98 -23.68 -17.09
N HIS A 285 -3.67 -22.67 -17.92
CA HIS A 285 -3.32 -22.88 -19.32
C HIS A 285 -2.03 -23.69 -19.52
N ARG A 286 -1.07 -23.57 -18.60
CA ARG A 286 0.27 -24.19 -18.71
C ARG A 286 0.72 -24.94 -17.46
N PHE A 287 0.00 -24.78 -16.36
CA PHE A 287 0.32 -25.39 -15.08
C PHE A 287 -0.85 -26.25 -14.58
N SER A 288 -0.53 -27.35 -13.92
CA SER A 288 -1.45 -28.00 -12.98
C SER A 288 -1.26 -27.37 -11.60
N VAL A 289 -2.27 -26.64 -11.13
CA VAL A 289 -2.19 -25.86 -9.88
C VAL A 289 -2.81 -26.62 -8.72
N HIS A 290 -2.03 -26.90 -7.67
CA HIS A 290 -2.53 -27.49 -6.43
C HIS A 290 -2.40 -26.50 -5.28
N SER A 291 -3.50 -26.24 -4.56
CA SER A 291 -3.44 -25.47 -3.32
C SER A 291 -3.13 -26.41 -2.17
N GLU A 292 -2.13 -26.07 -1.35
CA GLU A 292 -1.96 -26.70 -0.06
C GLU A 292 -3.11 -26.23 0.86
N ALA A 293 -4.22 -26.95 0.86
CA ALA A 293 -5.14 -26.90 1.97
C ALA A 293 -4.38 -27.45 3.18
N LYS A 294 -4.22 -26.65 4.25
CA LYS A 294 -3.74 -27.18 5.53
C LYS A 294 -4.73 -28.24 6.02
N SER A 295 -4.51 -29.50 5.64
CA SER A 295 -5.22 -30.64 6.19
C SER A 295 -4.60 -30.93 7.55
N THR A 296 -5.16 -30.33 8.60
CA THR A 296 -4.85 -30.75 9.97
C THR A 296 -5.65 -32.02 10.25
N VAL A 297 -5.14 -33.16 9.79
CA VAL A 297 -5.52 -34.47 10.35
C VAL A 297 -4.47 -34.79 11.41
N HIS A 298 -4.79 -34.50 12.66
CA HIS A 298 -4.05 -35.08 13.78
C HIS A 298 -4.38 -36.57 13.82
N HIS A 299 -3.45 -37.41 13.34
CA HIS A 299 -3.39 -38.79 13.81
C HIS A 299 -2.75 -38.77 15.20
N THR A 300 -3.57 -39.00 16.20
CA THR A 300 -3.12 -39.38 17.54
C THR A 300 -2.98 -40.90 17.56
N VAL A 301 -1.79 -41.38 17.91
CA VAL A 301 -1.57 -42.68 18.55
C VAL A 301 -0.92 -42.37 19.89
#